data_AF-A0A7V8ZRH2-F1
#
_entry.id   AF-A0A7V8ZRH2-F1
#
_cell.length_a   1.000
_cell.length_b   1.000
_cell.length_c   1.000
_cell.angle_alpha   90.00
_cell.angle_beta   90.00
_cell.angle_gamma   90.00
#
_symmetry.space_group_name_H-M   'P 1'
#
loop_
_entity.id
_entity.type
_entity.pdbx_description
1 polymer ?
#
loop_
_entity_poly.entity_id
_entity_poly.type
_entity_poly.pdbx_seq_one_letter_code
_entity_poly.pdbx_strand_id
1 'polypeptide(L)' 'MKDYRTAKKRATVTVGESVRILRELQEMSQNQLAEASRIPQATISAIENGRVRLGVERAK' A
#
# COMPACT_ATOMS: atom_id res chain seq x y z
N MET A 1 23.35 -10.59 6.96
CA MET A 1 21.97 -10.64 7.52
C MET A 1 21.94 -10.80 9.06
N LYS A 2 23.01 -10.48 9.81
CA LYS A 2 23.05 -10.72 11.27
C LYS A 2 22.38 -9.64 12.15
N ASP A 3 22.01 -8.49 11.56
CA ASP A 3 21.52 -7.33 12.33
C ASP A 3 20.08 -6.91 12.00
N TYR A 4 19.29 -7.76 11.33
CA TYR A 4 17.88 -7.46 11.11
C TYR A 4 17.13 -7.50 12.45
N ARG A 5 16.69 -6.33 12.92
CA ARG A 5 15.81 -6.20 14.08
C ARG A 5 14.44 -5.79 13.61
N THR A 6 13.43 -6.60 13.91
CA THR A 6 12.03 -6.27 13.64
C THR A 6 11.66 -4.99 14.40
N ALA A 7 11.07 -4.02 13.70
CA ALA A 7 10.56 -2.81 14.33
C ALA A 7 9.49 -3.16 15.39
N LYS A 8 9.53 -2.52 16.57
CA LYS A 8 8.45 -2.62 17.56
C LYS A 8 7.17 -2.02 16.94
N LYS A 9 6.15 -2.84 16.70
CA LYS A 9 4.83 -2.38 16.28
C LYS A 9 4.21 -1.57 17.44
N ARG A 10 3.98 -0.27 17.21
CA ARG A 10 3.34 0.64 18.18
C ARG A 10 1.82 0.74 18.01
N ALA A 11 1.32 0.36 16.84
CA ALA A 11 -0.10 0.31 16.51
C ALA A 11 -0.37 -0.87 15.56
N THR A 12 -1.56 -1.44 15.66
CA THR A 12 -2.06 -2.41 14.66
C THR A 12 -2.70 -1.62 13.54
N VAL A 13 -2.19 -1.79 12.32
CA VAL A 13 -2.73 -1.19 11.10
C VAL A 13 -2.92 -2.29 10.06
N THR A 14 -3.95 -2.14 9.24
CA THR A 14 -4.17 -2.97 8.05
C THR A 14 -3.13 -2.67 6.97
N VAL A 15 -3.05 -3.53 5.95
CA VAL A 15 -2.18 -3.29 4.80
C VAL A 15 -2.56 -1.99 4.08
N GLY A 16 -3.86 -1.73 3.91
CA GLY A 16 -4.37 -0.52 3.26
C GLY A 16 -4.01 0.76 4.03
N GLU A 17 -4.19 0.74 5.35
CA GLU A 17 -3.80 1.85 6.22
C GLU A 17 -2.27 2.06 6.18
N SER A 18 -1.48 0.99 6.16
CA SER A 18 -0.02 1.09 6.07
C SER A 18 0.43 1.79 4.78
N VAL A 19 -0.16 1.43 3.64
CA VAL A 19 0.12 2.05 2.34
C VAL A 19 -0.28 3.53 2.35
N ARG A 20 -1.49 3.82 2.84
CA ARG A 20 -1.99 5.21 2.93
C ARG A 20 -1.10 6.07 3.83
N ILE A 21 -0.74 5.59 5.01
CA ILE A 21 0.11 6.31 5.97
C ILE A 21 1.46 6.63 5.32
N LEU A 22 2.12 5.65 4.71
CA LEU A 22 3.41 5.88 4.05
C LEU A 22 3.29 6.86 2.88
N ARG A 23 2.23 6.76 2.08
CA ARG A 23 1.98 7.68 0.96
C ARG A 23 1.82 9.12 1.44
N GLU A 24 0.99 9.35 2.45
CA GLU A 24 0.73 10.67 3.01
C GLU A 24 1.97 11.25 3.71
N LEU A 25 2.76 10.42 4.40
CA LEU A 25 4.05 10.82 4.98
C LEU A 25 5.09 11.26 3.94
N GLN A 26 4.95 10.81 2.69
CA GLN A 26 5.78 11.23 1.57
C GLN A 26 5.14 12.38 0.77
N GLU A 27 4.04 12.96 1.25
CA GLU A 27 3.29 14.03 0.59
C GLU A 27 2.81 13.68 -0.83
N MET A 28 2.58 12.38 -1.07
CA MET A 28 2.17 11.88 -2.39
C MET A 28 0.65 11.75 -2.47
N SER A 29 0.09 12.14 -3.62
CA SER A 29 -1.25 11.71 -4.06
C SER A 29 -1.22 10.24 -4.52
N GLN A 30 -2.38 9.60 -4.63
CA GLN A 30 -2.46 8.24 -5.16
C GLN A 30 -1.98 8.16 -6.63
N ASN A 31 -2.13 9.22 -7.41
CA ASN A 31 -1.62 9.30 -8.78
C ASN A 31 -0.07 9.34 -8.82
N GLN A 32 0.54 10.13 -7.94
CA GLN A 32 2.01 10.16 -7.83
C GLN A 32 2.56 8.81 -7.38
N LEU A 33 1.89 8.14 -6.43
CA LEU A 33 2.28 6.78 -6.03
C LEU A 33 2.09 5.78 -7.19
N ALA A 34 1.05 5.95 -8.00
CA ALA A 34 0.82 5.10 -9.17
C ALA A 34 1.95 5.19 -10.19
N GLU A 35 2.40 6.41 -10.47
CA GLU A 35 3.53 6.69 -11.35
C GLU A 35 4.84 6.09 -10.78
N ALA A 36 5.14 6.34 -9.51
CA ALA A 36 6.37 5.87 -8.87
C ALA A 36 6.44 4.34 -8.74
N SER A 37 5.31 3.67 -8.47
CA SER A 37 5.25 2.22 -8.26
C SER A 37 4.93 1.41 -9.51
N ARG A 38 4.48 2.06 -10.60
CA ARG A 38 3.89 1.43 -11.79
C ARG A 38 2.67 0.55 -11.47
N ILE A 39 1.96 0.86 -10.38
CA ILE A 39 0.68 0.24 -10.02
C ILE A 39 -0.44 1.22 -10.40
N PRO A 40 -1.49 0.79 -11.13
CA PRO A 40 -2.59 1.69 -11.47
C PRO A 40 -3.20 2.37 -10.23
N GLN A 41 -3.53 3.66 -10.33
CA GLN A 41 -4.11 4.41 -9.20
C GLN A 41 -5.38 3.75 -8.66
N ALA A 42 -6.23 3.18 -9.53
CA ALA A 42 -7.42 2.45 -9.10
C ALA A 42 -7.09 1.24 -8.21
N THR A 43 -5.97 0.56 -8.47
CA THR A 43 -5.47 -0.55 -7.65
C THR A 43 -4.96 -0.05 -6.30
N ILE A 44 -4.21 1.05 -6.28
CA ILE A 44 -3.77 1.71 -5.03
C ILE A 44 -4.98 2.12 -4.19
N SER A 45 -5.99 2.75 -4.80
CA SER A 45 -7.23 3.11 -4.12
C SER A 45 -7.96 1.89 -3.56
N ALA A 46 -8.01 0.77 -4.30
CA ALA A 46 -8.59 -0.47 -3.79
C ALA A 46 -7.81 -1.01 -2.58
N ILE A 47 -6.48 -0.93 -2.59
CA ILE A 47 -5.61 -1.29 -1.46
C ILE A 47 -5.90 -0.43 -0.24
N GLU A 48 -5.85 0.89 -0.39
CA GLU A 48 -6.05 1.83 0.72
C GLU A 48 -7.44 1.72 1.34
N ASN A 49 -8.45 1.37 0.55
CA ASN A 49 -9.84 1.21 1.01
C ASN A 49 -10.21 -0.23 1.40
N GLY A 50 -9.23 -1.15 1.48
CA GLY A 50 -9.50 -2.56 1.86
C GLY A 50 -10.34 -3.34 0.85
N ARG A 51 -10.50 -2.85 -0.38
CA ARG A 51 -11.25 -3.48 -1.49
C ARG A 51 -10.42 -4.45 -2.31
N VAL A 52 -9.34 -5.00 -1.75
CA VAL A 52 -8.43 -5.88 -2.49
C VAL A 52 -8.96 -7.30 -2.50
N ARG A 53 -9.87 -7.59 -3.43
CA ARG A 53 -9.77 -8.85 -4.14
C ARG A 53 -8.64 -8.66 -5.16
N LEU A 54 -7.40 -8.92 -4.76
CA LEU A 54 -6.27 -9.06 -5.68
C LEU A 54 -6.68 -10.16 -6.66
N GLY A 55 -7.08 -9.74 -7.85
CA GLY A 55 -7.75 -10.61 -8.80
C GLY A 55 -6.82 -11.72 -9.26
N VAL A 56 -7.05 -12.92 -8.77
CA VAL A 56 -6.96 -14.11 -9.64
C VAL A 56 -8.18 -14.14 -10.59
N GLU A 57 -9.26 -13.42 -10.26
CA GLU A 57 -10.53 -13.40 -11.00
C GLU A 57 -10.67 -12.29 -12.07
N ARG A 58 -9.59 -11.60 -12.46
CA ARG A 58 -9.65 -10.57 -13.52
C ARG A 58 -8.88 -10.91 -14.80
N ALA A 59 -8.27 -12.10 -14.86
CA ALA A 59 -7.81 -12.67 -16.12
C ALA A 59 -8.96 -13.48 -16.73
N LYS A 60 -9.79 -12.84 -17.55
CA LYS A 60 -10.61 -13.50 -18.56
C LYS A 60 -10.21 -12.96 -19.92
#